data_AF-A0A2N3E9N7-F1
#
_entry.id   AF-A0A2N3E9N7-F1
#
_cell.length_a   1.000
_cell.length_b   1.000
_cell.length_c   1.000
_cell.angle_alpha   90.00
_cell.angle_beta   90.00
_cell.angle_gamma   90.00
#
_symmetry.space_group_name_H-M   'P 1'
#
loop_
_entity.id
_entity.type
_entity.pdbx_description
1 polymer ?
#
loop_
_entity_poly.entity_id
_entity_poly.type
_entity_poly.pdbx_seq_one_letter_code
_entity_poly.pdbx_strand_id
1 'polypeptide(L)'
;MARKNNGSAGNFVSEWFGHRVYPQVISTPISVADQQADRCPFLTRATGEERKCIKAEAAKGVCTINSLSNGSRQDWLVCPYRALNDDLVSNSIRQLFRLPAISHPFVIPAVTLKRTEVRSDIAARLAKGQHVFIYFDKKTSGELSIPSTERSPEFSFDVTVIELTDRDGVPHIGKFGIIEIQTMDFHGSYRDAVRNLREGLRMHPARFGDTVQDNQWWLADGVEGPNIANVFKRTFYQMMFKFQLGQHEQCAGCVLAIPQSVWDSWQRHLGAPELKAEVDGTYSLLAPGRMRADFCPAWIYVFEPNISAGVTPSPIVMKRMIGTDAPSISHWALEVAPAAALSNIDAEAGFLSALSRRLKLFWPDLARTVVADVSVEGASKASRQRSRTLRRKEVRVKSLEERSEYSGPSSEAVGGEEPDEG
;
A
#
# COMPACT_ATOMS: atom_id res chain seq x y z
N MET A 1 20.08 3.34 -30.53
CA MET A 1 18.93 4.26 -30.73
C MET A 1 17.79 3.80 -29.83
N ALA A 2 17.59 4.46 -28.70
CA ALA A 2 16.50 4.12 -27.77
C ALA A 2 15.16 4.50 -28.39
N ARG A 3 14.22 3.57 -28.44
CA ARG A 3 12.83 3.85 -28.83
C ARG A 3 12.28 4.89 -27.86
N LYS A 4 11.90 6.07 -28.36
CA LYS A 4 10.98 6.98 -27.67
C LYS A 4 9.69 6.21 -27.43
N ASN A 5 9.57 5.54 -26.29
CA ASN A 5 8.30 5.02 -25.83
C ASN A 5 7.40 6.23 -25.56
N ASN A 6 6.25 6.28 -26.24
CA ASN A 6 5.20 7.26 -25.95
C ASN A 6 4.94 7.24 -24.43
N GLY A 7 5.08 8.39 -23.77
CA GLY A 7 5.12 8.54 -22.31
C GLY A 7 3.88 8.12 -21.52
N SER A 8 2.95 7.38 -22.11
CA SER A 8 1.74 6.88 -21.46
C SER A 8 1.91 5.51 -20.79
N ALA A 9 2.78 4.61 -21.28
CA ALA A 9 2.76 3.19 -20.93
C ALA A 9 3.79 2.71 -19.86
N GLY A 10 4.55 3.60 -19.21
CA GLY A 10 5.60 3.24 -18.23
C GLY A 10 5.23 3.42 -16.76
N ASN A 11 6.08 2.92 -15.84
CA ASN A 11 6.04 3.26 -14.42
C ASN A 11 7.17 4.26 -14.15
N PHE A 12 6.94 5.30 -13.35
CA PHE A 12 7.90 6.39 -13.19
C PHE A 12 8.14 6.69 -11.72
N VAL A 13 9.38 6.91 -11.31
CA VAL A 13 9.65 7.58 -10.03
C VAL A 13 8.97 8.95 -10.05
N SER A 14 8.04 9.19 -9.13
CA SER A 14 7.26 10.44 -9.09
C SER A 14 7.62 11.38 -7.98
N GLU A 15 8.14 10.86 -6.87
CA GLU A 15 8.82 11.68 -5.87
C GLU A 15 10.20 11.11 -5.54
N TRP A 16 11.23 11.95 -5.66
CA TRP A 16 12.61 11.65 -5.30
C TRP A 16 13.10 12.59 -4.19
N PHE A 17 13.50 12.01 -3.06
CA PHE A 17 13.72 12.65 -1.76
C PHE A 17 12.51 13.48 -1.29
N GLY A 18 11.31 12.97 -1.55
CA GLY A 18 10.05 13.64 -1.23
C GLY A 18 9.67 14.75 -2.21
N HIS A 19 10.48 14.98 -3.25
CA HIS A 19 10.25 16.05 -4.21
C HIS A 19 9.74 15.55 -5.55
N ARG A 20 8.73 16.24 -6.09
CA ARG A 20 7.99 15.83 -7.28
C ARG A 20 8.88 15.92 -8.53
N VAL A 21 9.06 14.78 -9.20
CA VAL A 21 9.85 14.65 -10.45
C VAL A 21 9.05 14.09 -11.64
N TYR A 22 7.86 13.53 -11.40
CA TYR A 22 6.89 13.11 -12.41
C TYR A 22 5.45 13.30 -11.90
N PRO A 23 4.46 13.67 -12.74
CA PRO A 23 4.57 13.93 -14.19
C PRO A 23 5.10 15.33 -14.54
N GLN A 24 4.99 16.26 -13.59
CA GLN A 24 5.53 17.60 -13.69
C GLN A 24 6.61 17.77 -12.63
N VAL A 25 7.79 18.24 -13.01
CA VAL A 25 8.87 18.50 -12.06
C VAL A 25 8.57 19.77 -11.27
N ILE A 26 8.57 19.69 -9.95
CA ILE A 26 8.51 20.86 -9.06
C ILE A 26 9.91 21.05 -8.46
N SER A 27 10.67 21.98 -9.02
CA SER A 27 12.05 22.25 -8.60
C SER A 27 12.14 23.59 -7.86
N THR A 28 12.67 23.54 -6.65
CA THR A 28 12.93 24.68 -5.77
C THR A 28 14.36 24.58 -5.23
N PRO A 29 14.95 25.68 -4.70
CA PRO A 29 16.26 25.59 -4.07
C PRO A 29 16.32 24.56 -2.94
N ILE A 30 15.25 24.45 -2.15
CA ILE A 30 15.13 23.46 -1.06
C ILE A 30 15.09 22.04 -1.63
N SER A 31 14.29 21.78 -2.67
CA SER A 31 14.19 20.43 -3.24
C SER A 31 15.51 19.94 -3.81
N VAL A 32 16.27 20.81 -4.47
CA VAL A 32 17.59 20.47 -5.02
C VAL A 32 18.58 20.24 -3.87
N ALA A 33 18.55 21.07 -2.82
CA ALA A 33 19.39 20.87 -1.64
C ALA A 33 19.11 19.55 -0.93
N ASP A 34 17.82 19.18 -0.75
CA ASP A 34 17.43 17.90 -0.17
C ASP A 34 17.94 16.72 -1.00
N GLN A 35 17.81 16.81 -2.33
CA GLN A 35 18.28 15.79 -3.26
C GLN A 35 19.81 15.67 -3.28
N GLN A 36 20.55 16.77 -3.14
CA GLN A 36 22.02 16.78 -3.07
C GLN A 36 22.54 16.21 -1.75
N ALA A 37 21.84 16.49 -0.64
CA ALA A 37 22.23 16.03 0.69
C ALA A 37 21.75 14.61 1.02
N ASP A 38 21.05 13.94 0.10
CA ASP A 38 20.30 12.70 0.34
C ASP A 38 19.29 12.83 1.51
N ARG A 39 18.78 14.04 1.76
CA ARG A 39 17.94 14.36 2.92
C ARG A 39 16.52 13.85 2.75
N CYS A 40 15.98 13.27 3.81
CA CYS A 40 14.58 12.89 3.87
C CYS A 40 13.78 13.98 4.60
N PRO A 41 12.95 14.78 3.89
CA PRO A 41 12.20 15.86 4.53
C PRO A 41 11.21 15.35 5.57
N PHE A 42 10.68 14.14 5.39
CA PHE A 42 9.70 13.54 6.31
C PHE A 42 10.34 13.09 7.63
N LEU A 43 11.53 12.47 7.58
CA LEU A 43 12.27 12.10 8.78
C LEU A 43 12.83 13.33 9.48
N THR A 44 13.31 14.31 8.71
CA THR A 44 13.86 15.55 9.25
C THR A 44 12.81 16.32 10.03
N ARG A 45 11.61 16.48 9.45
CA ARG A 45 10.49 17.14 10.13
C ARG A 45 10.04 16.37 11.38
N ALA A 46 9.86 15.05 11.29
CA ALA A 46 9.35 14.24 12.39
C ALA A 46 10.31 14.19 13.59
N THR A 47 11.63 14.30 13.36
CA THR A 47 12.64 14.23 14.42
C THR A 47 13.11 15.61 14.90
N GLY A 48 12.88 16.66 14.12
CA GLY A 48 13.43 18.00 14.38
C GLY A 48 14.93 18.13 14.09
N GLU A 49 15.56 17.10 13.52
CA GLU A 49 16.99 17.02 13.23
C GLU A 49 17.21 16.63 11.76
N GLU A 50 18.32 17.06 11.16
CA GLU A 50 18.62 16.67 9.78
C GLU A 50 18.82 15.15 9.66
N ARG A 51 18.03 14.51 8.79
CA ARG A 51 18.05 13.05 8.59
C ARG A 51 18.14 12.69 7.11
N LYS A 52 19.08 11.81 6.77
CA LYS A 52 19.19 11.22 5.43
C LYS A 52 18.10 10.17 5.17
N CYS A 53 17.85 9.86 3.90
CA CYS A 53 17.00 8.72 3.52
C CYS A 53 17.65 7.41 3.97
N ILE A 54 16.87 6.57 4.65
CA ILE A 54 17.36 5.28 5.18
C ILE A 54 17.30 4.14 4.16
N LYS A 55 16.69 4.37 2.99
CA LYS A 55 16.61 3.35 1.95
C LYS A 55 18.01 3.05 1.42
N ALA A 56 18.25 1.79 1.08
CA ALA A 56 19.49 1.36 0.44
C ALA A 56 19.73 2.09 -0.89
N GLU A 57 20.99 2.17 -1.33
CA GLU A 57 21.41 2.97 -2.49
C GLU A 57 20.59 2.72 -3.76
N ALA A 58 20.22 1.47 -4.04
CA ALA A 58 19.42 1.12 -5.22
C ALA A 58 17.99 1.69 -5.22
N ALA A 59 17.48 2.15 -4.06
CA ALA A 59 16.14 2.70 -3.88
C ALA A 59 16.16 4.07 -3.19
N LYS A 60 17.34 4.67 -3.04
CA LYS A 60 17.53 5.83 -2.17
C LYS A 60 16.79 7.05 -2.70
N GLY A 61 16.04 7.68 -1.82
CA GLY A 61 15.18 8.82 -2.15
C GLY A 61 13.88 8.46 -2.87
N VAL A 62 13.68 7.24 -3.38
CA VAL A 62 12.43 6.89 -4.08
C VAL A 62 11.27 6.82 -3.07
N CYS A 63 10.42 7.84 -3.06
CA CYS A 63 9.31 7.94 -2.10
C CYS A 63 7.97 7.49 -2.70
N THR A 64 7.79 7.73 -4.00
CA THR A 64 6.55 7.45 -4.73
C THR A 64 6.85 7.03 -6.16
N ILE A 65 6.09 6.06 -6.66
CA ILE A 65 6.09 5.62 -8.05
C ILE A 65 4.71 5.93 -8.65
N ASN A 66 4.68 6.42 -9.87
CA ASN A 66 3.44 6.68 -10.60
C ASN A 66 3.23 5.62 -11.69
N SER A 67 2.10 4.91 -11.63
CA SER A 67 1.82 3.71 -12.44
C SER A 67 0.33 3.55 -12.81
N LEU A 68 0.05 2.83 -13.90
CA LEU A 68 -1.29 2.53 -14.46
C LEU A 68 -1.94 1.23 -13.95
N SER A 69 -1.38 0.60 -12.91
CA SER A 69 -1.65 -0.82 -12.59
C SER A 69 -3.10 -1.23 -12.29
N ASN A 70 -4.04 -0.31 -12.05
CA ASN A 70 -5.45 -0.63 -11.82
C ASN A 70 -6.42 0.36 -12.46
N GLY A 71 -6.23 0.63 -13.75
CA GLY A 71 -7.08 1.53 -14.53
C GLY A 71 -6.41 2.89 -14.71
N SER A 72 -6.74 3.85 -13.85
CA SER A 72 -6.18 5.20 -13.95
C SER A 72 -4.73 5.26 -13.42
N ARG A 73 -3.97 6.26 -13.90
CA ARG A 73 -2.61 6.50 -13.47
C ARG A 73 -2.60 7.14 -12.08
N GLN A 74 -1.95 6.50 -11.12
CA GLN A 74 -1.98 6.92 -9.73
C GLN A 74 -0.57 6.90 -9.11
N ASP A 75 -0.40 7.68 -8.04
CA ASP A 75 0.77 7.64 -7.19
C ASP A 75 0.67 6.50 -6.17
N TRP A 76 1.67 5.64 -6.19
CA TRP A 76 1.89 4.56 -5.26
C TRP A 76 3.00 4.97 -4.32
N LEU A 77 2.68 5.17 -3.04
CA LEU A 77 3.71 5.37 -2.04
C LEU A 77 4.49 4.06 -1.90
N VAL A 78 5.82 4.17 -1.92
CA VAL A 78 6.74 3.03 -1.75
C VAL A 78 7.64 3.19 -0.54
N CYS A 79 7.31 4.15 0.32
CA CYS A 79 8.05 4.46 1.54
C CYS A 79 7.06 4.80 2.66
N PRO A 80 7.04 4.08 3.79
CA PRO A 80 6.11 4.36 4.89
C PRO A 80 6.33 5.76 5.47
N TYR A 81 7.56 6.27 5.42
CA TYR A 81 7.88 7.61 5.93
C TYR A 81 7.27 8.74 5.13
N ARG A 82 6.87 8.48 3.88
CA ARG A 82 6.14 9.43 3.07
C ARG A 82 4.69 9.61 3.53
N ALA A 83 4.11 8.59 4.16
CA ALA A 83 2.72 8.57 4.59
C ALA A 83 2.50 9.17 5.98
N LEU A 84 3.49 9.06 6.89
CA LEU A 84 3.36 9.55 8.25
C LEU A 84 3.43 11.09 8.30
N ASN A 85 2.32 11.73 8.62
CA ASN A 85 2.22 13.16 8.91
C ASN A 85 1.33 13.43 10.14
N ASP A 86 1.46 14.65 10.69
CA ASP A 86 0.75 15.06 11.91
C ASP A 86 -0.77 15.03 11.76
N ASP A 87 -1.29 15.33 10.56
CA ASP A 87 -2.72 15.31 10.27
C ASP A 87 -3.28 13.88 10.33
N LEU A 88 -2.58 12.89 9.78
CA LEU A 88 -3.00 11.49 9.82
C LEU A 88 -3.08 11.02 11.27
N VAL A 89 -2.02 11.26 12.05
CA VAL A 89 -1.98 10.89 13.48
C VAL A 89 -3.09 11.58 14.26
N SER A 90 -3.26 12.90 14.08
CA SER A 90 -4.28 13.67 14.78
C SER A 90 -5.71 13.21 14.43
N ASN A 91 -5.97 12.94 13.15
CA ASN A 91 -7.26 12.42 12.70
C ASN A 91 -7.54 11.03 13.28
N SER A 92 -6.55 10.14 13.25
CA SER A 92 -6.66 8.81 13.86
C SER A 92 -6.95 8.90 15.35
N ILE A 93 -6.25 9.77 16.08
CA ILE A 93 -6.50 9.99 17.52
C ILE A 93 -7.93 10.47 17.75
N ARG A 94 -8.39 11.47 17.00
CA ARG A 94 -9.77 11.96 17.15
C ARG A 94 -10.79 10.85 16.98
N GLN A 95 -10.59 10.00 15.99
CA GLN A 95 -11.54 8.92 15.71
C GLN A 95 -11.49 7.80 16.75
N LEU A 96 -10.29 7.31 17.10
CA LEU A 96 -10.11 6.20 18.04
C LEU A 96 -10.57 6.60 19.45
N PHE A 97 -10.21 7.81 19.89
CA PHE A 97 -10.54 8.30 21.24
C PHE A 97 -11.84 9.12 21.28
N ARG A 98 -12.62 9.12 20.20
CA ARG A 98 -13.94 9.79 20.09
C ARG A 98 -13.92 11.27 20.48
N LEU A 99 -12.86 11.97 20.08
CA LEU A 99 -12.73 13.40 20.32
C LEU A 99 -13.60 14.19 19.33
N PRO A 100 -14.15 15.35 19.73
CA PRO A 100 -14.86 16.23 18.82
C PRO A 100 -14.02 16.64 17.60
N ALA A 101 -14.63 16.84 16.44
CA ALA A 101 -13.94 17.25 15.22
C ALA A 101 -13.17 18.58 15.36
N ILE A 102 -13.63 19.47 16.25
CA ILE A 102 -12.96 20.75 16.56
C ILE A 102 -11.77 20.61 17.52
N SER A 103 -11.62 19.44 18.15
CA SER A 103 -10.52 19.17 19.06
C SER A 103 -9.20 19.04 18.29
N HIS A 104 -8.13 19.57 18.87
CA HIS A 104 -6.77 19.39 18.38
C HIS A 104 -6.00 18.69 19.49
N PRO A 105 -5.90 17.34 19.46
CA PRO A 105 -5.22 16.60 20.51
C PRO A 105 -3.75 17.05 20.57
N PHE A 106 -3.24 17.25 21.79
CA PHE A 106 -1.81 17.48 21.95
C PHE A 106 -1.11 16.12 21.88
N VAL A 107 -0.39 15.88 20.79
CA VAL A 107 0.31 14.61 20.52
C VAL A 107 1.78 14.87 20.27
N ILE A 108 2.65 14.11 20.95
CA ILE A 108 4.10 14.22 20.79
C ILE A 108 4.79 12.84 20.79
N PRO A 109 5.98 12.69 20.19
CA PRO A 109 6.72 11.44 20.26
C PRO A 109 7.18 11.13 21.69
N ALA A 110 7.11 9.88 22.13
CA ALA A 110 7.45 9.49 23.50
C ALA A 110 8.90 9.80 23.89
N VAL A 111 9.86 9.79 22.95
CA VAL A 111 11.27 10.17 23.20
C VAL A 111 11.41 11.61 23.76
N THR A 112 10.46 12.49 23.46
CA THR A 112 10.48 13.87 23.96
C THR A 112 10.26 13.97 25.47
N LEU A 113 9.72 12.92 26.11
CA LEU A 113 9.52 12.84 27.56
C LEU A 113 10.84 12.85 28.36
N LYS A 114 11.99 12.64 27.71
CA LYS A 114 13.31 12.81 28.34
C LYS A 114 13.55 14.26 28.79
N ARG A 115 12.83 15.22 28.22
CA ARG A 115 12.97 16.66 28.48
C ARG A 115 12.07 17.10 29.63
N THR A 116 12.62 17.77 30.63
CA THR A 116 11.87 18.18 31.84
C THR A 116 10.79 19.20 31.51
N GLU A 117 11.07 20.15 30.62
CA GLU A 117 10.12 21.15 30.16
C GLU A 117 8.90 20.55 29.45
N VAL A 118 9.10 19.45 28.71
CA VAL A 118 8.00 18.72 28.05
C VAL A 118 7.13 18.02 29.10
N ARG A 119 7.75 17.36 30.09
CA ARG A 119 7.02 16.73 31.20
C ARG A 119 6.20 17.75 32.01
N SER A 120 6.76 18.93 32.26
CA SER A 120 6.06 20.03 32.94
C SER A 120 4.89 20.58 32.12
N ASP A 121 5.05 20.76 30.80
CA ASP A 121 3.95 21.19 29.92
C ASP A 121 2.82 20.15 29.90
N ILE A 122 3.14 18.86 29.79
CA ILE A 122 2.17 17.76 29.87
C ILE A 122 1.37 17.82 31.17
N ALA A 123 2.05 17.92 32.32
CA ALA A 123 1.38 18.01 33.62
C ALA A 123 0.43 19.21 33.70
N ALA A 124 0.86 20.38 33.19
CA ALA A 124 0.03 21.58 33.15
C ALA A 124 -1.19 21.45 32.22
N ARG A 125 -1.07 20.70 31.12
CA ARG A 125 -2.18 20.40 30.19
C ARG A 125 -3.18 19.42 30.78
N LEU A 126 -2.68 18.36 31.40
CA LEU A 126 -3.50 17.36 32.10
C LEU A 126 -4.31 17.99 33.23
N ALA A 127 -3.68 18.84 34.06
CA ALA A 127 -4.36 19.58 35.12
C ALA A 127 -5.46 20.53 34.62
N LYS A 128 -5.41 20.93 33.33
CA LYS A 128 -6.44 21.74 32.66
C LYS A 128 -7.50 20.88 31.95
N GLY A 129 -7.45 19.56 32.07
CA GLY A 129 -8.35 18.63 31.39
C GLY A 129 -8.14 18.55 29.88
N GLN A 130 -6.96 18.92 29.36
CA GLN A 130 -6.67 18.79 27.93
C GLN A 130 -6.37 17.33 27.56
N HIS A 131 -6.79 16.93 26.36
CA HIS A 131 -6.43 15.61 25.83
C HIS A 131 -4.96 15.59 25.40
N VAL A 132 -4.18 14.76 26.09
CA VAL A 132 -2.74 14.61 25.86
C VAL A 132 -2.45 13.18 25.43
N PHE A 133 -1.63 13.05 24.39
CA PHE A 133 -1.22 11.78 23.84
C PHE A 133 0.29 11.76 23.63
N ILE A 134 0.87 10.58 23.75
CA ILE A 134 2.22 10.28 23.28
C ILE A 134 2.14 9.18 22.23
N TYR A 135 3.12 9.09 21.35
CA TYR A 135 3.20 7.98 20.42
C TYR A 135 4.59 7.36 20.34
N PHE A 136 4.58 6.06 20.05
CA PHE A 136 5.73 5.22 19.78
C PHE A 136 5.75 4.89 18.29
N ASP A 137 6.86 5.18 17.63
CA ASP A 137 7.11 4.78 16.25
C ASP A 137 8.58 4.36 16.10
N LYS A 138 8.90 3.65 15.01
CA LYS A 138 10.26 3.20 14.70
C LYS A 138 11.31 4.32 14.70
N LYS A 139 10.91 5.54 14.37
CA LYS A 139 11.84 6.65 14.06
C LYS A 139 12.31 7.39 15.30
N THR A 140 11.41 7.51 16.27
CA THR A 140 11.57 8.44 17.39
C THR A 140 11.77 7.68 18.70
N SER A 141 10.93 6.66 18.94
CA SER A 141 10.74 6.11 20.28
C SER A 141 10.83 4.58 20.35
N GLY A 142 10.97 3.92 19.19
CA GLY A 142 10.87 2.47 19.06
C GLY A 142 9.43 2.02 18.81
N GLU A 143 9.24 0.98 17.99
CA GLU A 143 7.94 0.31 17.87
C GLU A 143 7.65 -0.51 19.13
N LEU A 144 6.38 -0.72 19.42
CA LEU A 144 5.93 -1.64 20.46
C LEU A 144 5.44 -2.93 19.81
N SER A 145 5.73 -4.07 20.44
CA SER A 145 5.23 -5.38 20.03
C SER A 145 4.49 -6.10 21.15
N ILE A 146 3.58 -6.97 20.75
CA ILE A 146 3.02 -8.01 21.62
C ILE A 146 3.86 -9.26 21.40
N PRO A 147 4.52 -9.82 22.43
CA PRO A 147 5.38 -10.99 22.28
C PRO A 147 4.59 -12.23 21.84
N SER A 148 5.27 -13.14 21.15
CA SER A 148 4.69 -14.43 20.78
C SER A 148 4.38 -15.28 22.00
N THR A 149 3.34 -16.10 21.88
CA THR A 149 3.02 -17.19 22.80
C THR A 149 2.94 -18.50 22.02
N GLU A 150 2.70 -19.62 22.70
CA GLU A 150 2.40 -20.89 22.03
C GLU A 150 1.16 -20.82 21.11
N ARG A 151 0.28 -19.84 21.33
CA ARG A 151 -1.02 -19.72 20.64
C ARG A 151 -1.17 -18.44 19.83
N SER A 152 -0.15 -17.59 19.76
CA SER A 152 -0.19 -16.33 19.01
C SER A 152 1.20 -15.93 18.54
N PRO A 153 1.38 -15.48 17.29
CA PRO A 153 2.66 -14.96 16.86
C PRO A 153 2.93 -13.58 17.48
N GLU A 154 4.17 -13.12 17.39
CA GLU A 154 4.52 -11.75 17.72
C GLU A 154 3.92 -10.78 16.70
N PHE A 155 3.46 -9.62 17.17
CA PHE A 155 3.02 -8.52 16.32
C PHE A 155 3.58 -7.19 16.81
N SER A 156 4.26 -6.47 15.92
CA SER A 156 4.68 -5.07 16.13
C SER A 156 3.68 -4.10 15.51
N PHE A 157 3.61 -2.88 16.05
CA PHE A 157 2.74 -1.81 15.57
C PHE A 157 3.56 -0.64 15.03
N ASP A 158 3.23 -0.18 13.82
CA ASP A 158 3.96 0.93 13.17
C ASP A 158 3.92 2.20 14.02
N VAL A 159 2.73 2.54 14.54
CA VAL A 159 2.52 3.61 15.50
C VAL A 159 1.58 3.15 16.61
N THR A 160 2.05 3.22 17.85
CA THR A 160 1.20 3.04 19.03
C THR A 160 0.99 4.38 19.70
N VAL A 161 -0.27 4.82 19.80
CA VAL A 161 -0.65 6.04 20.52
C VAL A 161 -1.10 5.68 21.92
N ILE A 162 -0.65 6.42 22.92
CA ILE A 162 -1.03 6.26 24.31
C ILE A 162 -1.70 7.54 24.80
N GLU A 163 -2.90 7.41 25.35
CA GLU A 163 -3.58 8.48 26.07
C GLU A 163 -2.92 8.69 27.43
N LEU A 164 -2.61 9.95 27.75
CA LEU A 164 -2.22 10.33 29.11
C LEU A 164 -3.44 10.92 29.80
N THR A 165 -3.70 10.46 31.02
CA THR A 165 -4.78 10.93 31.89
C THR A 165 -4.20 11.50 33.18
N ASP A 166 -4.97 12.34 33.88
CA ASP A 166 -4.64 12.77 35.23
C ASP A 166 -5.32 11.85 36.24
N ARG A 167 -4.54 11.28 37.16
CA ARG A 167 -5.05 10.52 38.30
C ARG A 167 -4.40 11.06 39.56
N ASP A 168 -5.20 11.75 40.38
CA ASP A 168 -4.78 12.34 41.65
C ASP A 168 -3.57 13.31 41.52
N GLY A 169 -3.52 14.07 40.42
CA GLY A 169 -2.46 15.04 40.14
C GLY A 169 -1.19 14.42 39.54
N VAL A 170 -1.24 13.14 39.17
CA VAL A 170 -0.12 12.39 38.58
C VAL A 170 -0.50 11.91 37.19
N PRO A 171 0.37 12.11 36.17
CA PRO A 171 0.15 11.54 34.84
C PRO A 171 0.04 10.01 34.90
N HIS A 172 -1.03 9.47 34.32
CA HIS A 172 -1.33 8.05 34.24
C HIS A 172 -1.55 7.62 32.79
N ILE A 173 -1.35 6.33 32.52
CA ILE A 173 -1.61 5.74 31.21
C ILE A 173 -3.10 5.42 31.11
N GLY A 174 -3.77 6.03 30.14
CA GLY A 174 -5.15 5.72 29.76
C GLY A 174 -5.20 4.57 28.75
N LYS A 175 -6.05 4.71 27.74
CA LYS A 175 -6.14 3.72 26.65
C LYS A 175 -5.00 3.88 25.65
N PHE A 176 -4.75 2.83 24.87
CA PHE A 176 -3.86 2.89 23.71
C PHE A 176 -4.63 2.75 22.40
N GLY A 177 -4.10 3.29 21.31
CA GLY A 177 -4.62 3.12 19.95
C GLY A 177 -3.52 2.67 19.00
N ILE A 178 -3.90 1.98 17.94
CA ILE A 178 -2.96 1.44 16.94
C ILE A 178 -3.18 2.15 15.61
N ILE A 179 -2.09 2.56 14.94
CA ILE A 179 -2.12 3.05 13.57
C ILE A 179 -1.10 2.25 12.77
N GLU A 180 -1.60 1.49 11.80
CA GLU A 180 -0.83 0.73 10.81
C GLU A 180 -0.74 1.51 9.51
N ILE A 181 0.42 1.54 8.89
CA ILE A 181 0.67 2.30 7.66
C ILE A 181 1.16 1.32 6.59
N GLN A 182 0.27 0.95 5.68
CA GLN A 182 0.64 0.10 4.57
C GLN A 182 0.85 0.95 3.30
N THR A 183 2.04 0.85 2.73
CA THR A 183 2.37 1.43 1.41
C THR A 183 2.46 0.31 0.35
N MET A 184 3.28 0.43 -0.68
CA MET A 184 3.37 -0.56 -1.75
C MET A 184 4.82 -0.99 -2.01
N ASP A 185 5.03 -2.29 -2.17
CA ASP A 185 6.26 -2.84 -2.73
C ASP A 185 6.12 -2.97 -4.25
N PHE A 186 7.23 -2.92 -4.98
CA PHE A 186 7.24 -3.09 -6.43
C PHE A 186 8.10 -4.28 -6.83
N HIS A 187 7.84 -4.79 -8.04
CA HIS A 187 8.72 -5.73 -8.70
C HIS A 187 9.99 -5.03 -9.21
N GLY A 188 11.01 -5.82 -9.58
CA GLY A 188 12.24 -5.32 -10.17
C GLY A 188 13.10 -4.49 -9.22
N SER A 189 13.78 -3.47 -9.77
CA SER A 189 14.68 -2.60 -9.02
C SER A 189 14.58 -1.16 -9.51
N TYR A 190 14.74 -0.20 -8.60
CA TYR A 190 14.81 1.22 -8.96
C TYR A 190 16.23 1.69 -9.32
N ARG A 191 17.21 0.77 -9.34
CA ARG A 191 18.64 1.08 -9.42
C ARG A 191 18.98 1.97 -10.61
N ASP A 192 18.48 1.65 -11.79
CA ASP A 192 18.81 2.38 -13.01
C ASP A 192 18.19 3.78 -13.01
N ALA A 193 16.91 3.91 -12.63
CA ALA A 193 16.29 5.21 -12.44
C ALA A 193 17.00 6.08 -11.40
N VAL A 194 17.39 5.51 -10.25
CA VAL A 194 18.15 6.22 -9.21
C VAL A 194 19.53 6.63 -9.71
N ARG A 195 20.25 5.75 -10.43
CA ARG A 195 21.54 6.09 -11.05
C ARG A 195 21.38 7.27 -12.02
N ASN A 196 20.38 7.22 -12.89
CA ASN A 196 20.14 8.26 -13.89
C ASN A 196 19.82 9.61 -13.21
N LEU A 197 19.01 9.60 -12.14
CA LEU A 197 18.71 10.79 -11.34
C LEU A 197 19.96 11.36 -10.65
N ARG A 198 20.78 10.51 -10.02
CA ARG A 198 22.02 10.93 -9.37
C ARG A 198 23.02 11.51 -10.37
N GLU A 199 23.23 10.85 -11.51
CA GLU A 199 24.13 11.36 -12.55
C GLU A 199 23.61 12.65 -13.18
N GLY A 200 22.30 12.75 -13.41
CA GLY A 200 21.66 13.99 -13.86
C GLY A 200 21.88 15.14 -12.89
N LEU A 201 21.74 14.91 -11.58
CA LEU A 201 21.99 15.90 -10.54
C LEU A 201 23.47 16.30 -10.48
N ARG A 202 24.38 15.34 -10.61
CA ARG A 202 25.83 15.58 -10.62
C ARG A 202 26.28 16.40 -11.82
N MET A 203 25.75 16.10 -13.01
CA MET A 203 26.14 16.77 -14.26
C MET A 203 25.47 18.13 -14.44
N HIS A 204 24.24 18.30 -13.93
CA HIS A 204 23.43 19.50 -14.15
C HIS A 204 22.85 20.09 -12.85
N PRO A 205 23.67 20.37 -11.81
CA PRO A 205 23.16 20.75 -10.49
C PRO A 205 22.32 22.05 -10.52
N ALA A 206 22.72 23.04 -11.32
CA ALA A 206 22.02 24.33 -11.41
C ALA A 206 20.72 24.28 -12.25
N ARG A 207 20.55 23.24 -13.08
CA ARG A 207 19.39 23.08 -13.98
C ARG A 207 18.76 21.70 -13.86
N PHE A 208 18.89 21.09 -12.68
CA PHE A 208 18.51 19.70 -12.48
C PHE A 208 17.02 19.48 -12.77
N GLY A 209 16.16 20.38 -12.28
CA GLY A 209 14.72 20.34 -12.52
C GLY A 209 14.35 20.31 -14.01
N ASP A 210 14.84 21.30 -14.78
CA ASP A 210 14.65 21.36 -16.24
C ASP A 210 15.16 20.09 -16.92
N THR A 211 16.34 19.62 -16.52
CA THR A 211 16.99 18.45 -17.13
C THR A 211 16.15 17.19 -16.93
N VAL A 212 15.61 16.98 -15.73
CA VAL A 212 14.70 15.87 -15.45
C VAL A 212 13.38 16.02 -16.22
N GLN A 213 12.86 17.24 -16.34
CA GLN A 213 11.63 17.52 -17.09
C GLN A 213 11.77 17.18 -18.58
N ASP A 214 12.95 17.44 -19.17
CA ASP A 214 13.26 17.11 -20.56
C ASP A 214 13.60 15.63 -20.76
N ASN A 215 13.94 14.90 -19.69
CA ASN A 215 14.41 13.51 -19.72
C ASN A 215 13.60 12.57 -18.82
N GLN A 216 12.26 12.68 -18.84
CA GLN A 216 11.36 11.86 -18.00
C GLN A 216 11.54 10.34 -18.15
N TRP A 217 12.14 9.87 -19.26
CA TRP A 217 12.47 8.45 -19.45
C TRP A 217 13.49 7.94 -18.43
N TRP A 218 14.34 8.80 -17.86
CA TRP A 218 15.25 8.45 -16.75
C TRP A 218 14.50 7.87 -15.56
N LEU A 219 13.29 8.37 -15.30
CA LEU A 219 12.47 8.00 -14.15
C LEU A 219 11.81 6.63 -14.29
N ALA A 220 11.78 6.07 -15.50
CA ALA A 220 11.11 4.81 -15.80
C ALA A 220 12.06 3.62 -16.00
N ASP A 221 13.36 3.89 -16.10
CA ASP A 221 14.34 2.86 -16.43
C ASP A 221 14.44 1.80 -15.32
N GLY A 222 14.14 0.55 -15.66
CA GLY A 222 14.06 -0.58 -14.72
C GLY A 222 12.85 -0.57 -13.77
N VAL A 223 11.96 0.43 -13.83
CA VAL A 223 10.82 0.52 -12.90
C VAL A 223 9.65 -0.35 -13.38
N GLU A 224 9.41 -1.43 -12.65
CA GLU A 224 8.31 -2.37 -12.92
C GLU A 224 7.01 -1.98 -12.21
N GLY A 225 6.02 -2.88 -12.22
CA GLY A 225 4.70 -2.66 -11.62
C GLY A 225 4.64 -2.91 -10.10
N PRO A 226 3.56 -2.44 -9.45
CA PRO A 226 3.33 -2.67 -8.02
C PRO A 226 3.00 -4.14 -7.72
N ASN A 227 3.47 -4.63 -6.57
CA ASN A 227 3.27 -6.00 -6.11
C ASN A 227 1.96 -6.14 -5.31
N ILE A 228 0.83 -5.84 -5.98
CA ILE A 228 -0.50 -5.68 -5.38
C ILE A 228 -0.92 -6.89 -4.54
N ALA A 229 -0.90 -8.08 -5.14
CA ALA A 229 -1.39 -9.29 -4.49
C ALA A 229 -0.57 -9.68 -3.26
N ASN A 230 0.75 -9.47 -3.30
CA ASN A 230 1.62 -9.74 -2.15
C ASN A 230 1.31 -8.81 -0.98
N VAL A 231 1.20 -7.51 -1.26
CA VAL A 231 0.86 -6.52 -0.24
C VAL A 231 -0.53 -6.80 0.35
N PHE A 232 -1.53 -7.10 -0.49
CA PHE A 232 -2.86 -7.47 0.00
C PHE A 232 -2.80 -8.68 0.94
N LYS A 233 -2.14 -9.78 0.56
CA LYS A 233 -2.06 -11.01 1.37
C LYS A 233 -1.45 -10.76 2.76
N ARG A 234 -0.33 -10.05 2.84
CA ARG A 234 0.33 -9.76 4.13
C ARG A 234 -0.52 -8.84 5.00
N THR A 235 -1.04 -7.77 4.40
CA THR A 235 -1.80 -6.75 5.13
C THR A 235 -3.16 -7.29 5.58
N PHE A 236 -3.81 -8.11 4.75
CA PHE A 236 -5.10 -8.73 5.08
C PHE A 236 -5.03 -9.53 6.39
N TYR A 237 -4.02 -10.39 6.54
CA TYR A 237 -3.84 -11.15 7.78
C TYR A 237 -3.59 -10.23 8.98
N GLN A 238 -2.70 -9.24 8.84
CA GLN A 238 -2.42 -8.27 9.90
C GLN A 238 -3.67 -7.47 10.29
N MET A 239 -4.47 -7.03 9.32
CA MET A 239 -5.75 -6.34 9.58
C MET A 239 -6.68 -7.22 10.39
N MET A 240 -6.87 -8.48 10.00
CA MET A 240 -7.84 -9.35 10.68
C MET A 240 -7.44 -9.57 12.14
N PHE A 241 -6.14 -9.75 12.39
CA PHE A 241 -5.63 -9.92 13.74
C PHE A 241 -5.70 -8.62 14.54
N LYS A 242 -5.15 -7.52 14.03
CA LYS A 242 -5.05 -6.24 14.74
C LYS A 242 -6.40 -5.55 14.93
N PHE A 243 -7.37 -5.74 14.04
CA PHE A 243 -8.73 -5.25 14.26
C PHE A 243 -9.46 -6.01 15.37
N GLN A 244 -9.14 -7.29 15.59
CA GLN A 244 -9.65 -8.02 16.75
C GLN A 244 -8.96 -7.54 18.04
N LEU A 245 -7.65 -7.30 18.01
CA LEU A 245 -6.95 -6.66 19.14
C LEU A 245 -7.53 -5.27 19.48
N GLY A 246 -7.96 -4.52 18.46
CA GLY A 246 -8.65 -3.24 18.59
C GLY A 246 -9.92 -3.28 19.45
N GLN A 247 -10.51 -4.46 19.68
CA GLN A 247 -11.70 -4.62 20.51
C GLN A 247 -11.39 -4.78 22.00
N HIS A 248 -10.12 -4.91 22.38
CA HIS A 248 -9.73 -5.01 23.80
C HIS A 248 -10.13 -3.74 24.57
N GLU A 249 -10.59 -3.87 25.82
CA GLU A 249 -11.13 -2.74 26.60
C GLU A 249 -10.15 -1.57 26.80
N GLN A 250 -8.85 -1.89 26.91
CA GLN A 250 -7.76 -0.92 27.04
C GLN A 250 -7.32 -0.34 25.67
N CYS A 251 -7.82 -0.88 24.57
CA CYS A 251 -7.56 -0.39 23.22
C CYS A 251 -8.71 0.52 22.76
N ALA A 252 -8.38 1.71 22.31
CA ALA A 252 -9.30 2.65 21.68
C ALA A 252 -9.63 2.26 20.22
N GLY A 253 -8.92 1.26 19.68
CA GLY A 253 -9.11 0.71 18.35
C GLY A 253 -7.86 0.77 17.48
N CYS A 254 -8.03 0.42 16.22
CA CYS A 254 -6.98 0.28 15.23
C CYS A 254 -7.37 0.97 13.91
N VAL A 255 -6.45 1.77 13.36
CA VAL A 255 -6.54 2.38 12.04
C VAL A 255 -5.54 1.69 11.11
N LEU A 256 -5.99 1.25 9.93
CA LEU A 256 -5.11 0.99 8.80
C LEU A 256 -5.13 2.19 7.86
N ALA A 257 -4.01 2.89 7.72
CA ALA A 257 -3.81 3.96 6.77
C ALA A 257 -3.17 3.44 5.47
N ILE A 258 -3.85 3.64 4.35
CA ILE A 258 -3.40 3.22 3.02
C ILE A 258 -3.60 4.33 1.97
N PRO A 259 -2.70 4.41 0.97
CA PRO A 259 -2.92 5.27 -0.19
C PRO A 259 -4.17 4.87 -0.99
N GLN A 260 -4.78 5.84 -1.68
CA GLN A 260 -5.90 5.64 -2.60
C GLN A 260 -5.59 4.56 -3.65
N SER A 261 -4.38 4.55 -4.20
CA SER A 261 -3.96 3.55 -5.18
C SER A 261 -3.99 2.11 -4.64
N VAL A 262 -3.63 1.94 -3.36
CA VAL A 262 -3.68 0.64 -2.67
C VAL A 262 -5.14 0.24 -2.46
N TRP A 263 -5.96 1.14 -1.93
CA TRP A 263 -7.40 0.89 -1.74
C TRP A 263 -8.11 0.50 -3.04
N ASP A 264 -7.85 1.22 -4.13
CA ASP A 264 -8.44 0.94 -5.43
C ASP A 264 -8.00 -0.44 -5.94
N SER A 265 -6.72 -0.78 -5.76
CA SER A 265 -6.19 -2.10 -6.13
C SER A 265 -6.83 -3.25 -5.36
N TRP A 266 -7.26 -3.00 -4.13
CA TRP A 266 -7.89 -3.99 -3.26
C TRP A 266 -9.35 -4.25 -3.60
N GLN A 267 -10.00 -3.41 -4.39
CA GLN A 267 -11.43 -3.62 -4.73
C GLN A 267 -11.67 -5.01 -5.31
N ARG A 268 -10.83 -5.49 -6.23
CA ARG A 268 -10.96 -6.84 -6.82
C ARG A 268 -10.71 -7.96 -5.80
N HIS A 269 -9.83 -7.72 -4.84
CA HIS A 269 -9.55 -8.68 -3.77
C HIS A 269 -10.68 -8.77 -2.73
N LEU A 270 -11.58 -7.78 -2.71
CA LEU A 270 -12.73 -7.71 -1.80
C LEU A 270 -14.06 -7.96 -2.52
N GLY A 271 -14.04 -8.37 -3.79
CA GLY A 271 -15.28 -8.58 -4.56
C GLY A 271 -16.00 -7.29 -4.97
N ALA A 272 -15.26 -6.18 -5.03
CA ALA A 272 -15.72 -4.82 -5.37
C ALA A 272 -16.92 -4.35 -4.55
N PRO A 273 -16.78 -4.28 -3.21
CA PRO A 273 -17.89 -3.91 -2.34
C PRO A 273 -18.26 -2.44 -2.52
N GLU A 274 -19.55 -2.15 -2.41
CA GLU A 274 -20.04 -0.78 -2.32
C GLU A 274 -19.88 -0.26 -0.89
N LEU A 275 -19.32 0.93 -0.74
CA LEU A 275 -19.23 1.62 0.55
C LEU A 275 -20.55 2.31 0.86
N LYS A 276 -21.06 2.11 2.08
CA LYS A 276 -22.22 2.86 2.57
C LYS A 276 -21.76 4.18 3.16
N ALA A 277 -22.28 5.31 2.67
CA ALA A 277 -22.05 6.60 3.30
C ALA A 277 -22.85 6.71 4.61
N GLU A 278 -22.22 7.26 5.65
CA GLU A 278 -22.82 7.45 6.97
C GLU A 278 -23.11 8.94 7.23
N VAL A 279 -24.01 9.21 8.16
CA VAL A 279 -24.48 10.58 8.47
C VAL A 279 -23.40 11.49 9.06
N ASP A 280 -22.34 10.89 9.62
CA ASP A 280 -21.19 11.58 10.20
C ASP A 280 -20.13 11.98 9.15
N GLY A 281 -20.41 11.76 7.86
CA GLY A 281 -19.49 12.05 6.75
C GLY A 281 -18.41 10.97 6.53
N THR A 282 -18.48 9.87 7.28
CA THR A 282 -17.60 8.70 7.06
C THR A 282 -18.30 7.63 6.21
N TYR A 283 -17.63 6.51 5.98
CA TYR A 283 -18.15 5.37 5.24
C TYR A 283 -18.14 4.12 6.11
N SER A 284 -18.95 3.14 5.75
CA SER A 284 -18.94 1.79 6.33
C SER A 284 -18.66 0.75 5.25
N LEU A 285 -17.81 -0.22 5.59
CA LEU A 285 -17.65 -1.48 4.85
C LEU A 285 -18.03 -2.63 5.78
N LEU A 286 -19.27 -3.10 5.66
CA LEU A 286 -19.83 -4.14 6.51
C LEU A 286 -20.40 -5.28 5.66
N ALA A 287 -20.37 -6.50 6.20
CA ALA A 287 -21.05 -7.63 5.57
C ALA A 287 -22.58 -7.45 5.62
N PRO A 288 -23.33 -8.08 4.69
CA PRO A 288 -24.79 -8.03 4.68
C PRO A 288 -25.40 -8.37 6.04
N GLY A 289 -26.40 -7.59 6.47
CA GLY A 289 -27.09 -7.77 7.74
C GLY A 289 -26.35 -7.25 8.97
N ARG A 290 -25.10 -6.77 8.84
CA ARG A 290 -24.37 -6.14 9.94
C ARG A 290 -24.61 -4.64 9.97
N MET A 291 -24.77 -4.10 11.18
CA MET A 291 -24.92 -2.68 11.42
C MET A 291 -23.64 -2.12 12.04
N ARG A 292 -23.35 -0.86 11.74
CA ARG A 292 -22.23 -0.15 12.34
C ARG A 292 -22.52 0.02 13.83
N ALA A 293 -21.58 -0.40 14.67
CA ALA A 293 -21.65 -0.12 16.11
C ALA A 293 -21.41 1.37 16.39
N ASP A 294 -22.04 1.89 17.44
CA ASP A 294 -21.82 3.27 17.92
C ASP A 294 -20.34 3.54 18.22
N PHE A 295 -19.63 2.52 18.68
CA PHE A 295 -18.18 2.50 18.76
C PHE A 295 -17.62 1.56 17.70
N CYS A 296 -16.89 2.13 16.74
CA CYS A 296 -16.21 1.38 15.69
C CYS A 296 -14.72 1.29 16.06
N PRO A 297 -14.21 0.11 16.46
CA PRO A 297 -12.81 -0.06 16.86
C PRO A 297 -11.87 -0.29 15.68
N ALA A 298 -12.37 -0.42 14.44
CA ALA A 298 -11.56 -0.77 13.28
C ALA A 298 -11.86 0.16 12.10
N TRP A 299 -10.81 0.82 11.61
CA TRP A 299 -10.91 1.84 10.58
C TRP A 299 -9.92 1.62 9.45
N ILE A 300 -10.34 1.94 8.23
CA ILE A 300 -9.46 2.08 7.07
C ILE A 300 -9.46 3.54 6.65
N TYR A 301 -8.28 4.13 6.65
CA TYR A 301 -8.02 5.52 6.29
C TYR A 301 -7.41 5.54 4.91
N VAL A 302 -8.17 6.05 3.95
CA VAL A 302 -7.71 6.19 2.57
C VAL A 302 -7.25 7.62 2.33
N PHE A 303 -6.01 7.79 1.89
CA PHE A 303 -5.40 9.10 1.69
C PHE A 303 -4.65 9.17 0.35
N GLU A 304 -4.30 10.36 -0.12
CA GLU A 304 -3.41 10.51 -1.27
C GLU A 304 -2.55 11.78 -1.19
N PRO A 305 -1.39 11.82 -1.88
CA PRO A 305 -0.68 13.07 -2.14
C PRO A 305 -1.54 14.04 -2.97
N ASN A 306 -1.70 15.28 -2.49
CA ASN A 306 -2.34 16.34 -3.25
C ASN A 306 -1.35 16.97 -4.24
N ILE A 307 -1.24 16.32 -5.40
CA ILE A 307 -0.38 16.73 -6.52
C ILE A 307 -0.77 18.12 -7.03
N SER A 308 -2.06 18.44 -7.01
CA SER A 308 -2.61 19.70 -7.51
C SER A 308 -2.27 20.92 -6.65
N ALA A 309 -1.69 20.71 -5.46
CA ALA A 309 -1.28 21.81 -4.59
C ALA A 309 -0.12 22.64 -5.17
N GLY A 310 0.63 22.11 -6.14
CA GLY A 310 1.77 22.81 -6.75
C GLY A 310 2.96 23.05 -5.82
N VAL A 311 2.95 22.43 -4.63
CA VAL A 311 4.03 22.51 -3.64
C VAL A 311 4.74 21.17 -3.50
N THR A 312 5.98 21.19 -3.01
CA THR A 312 6.79 19.99 -2.82
C THR A 312 7.50 20.01 -1.45
N PRO A 313 7.46 18.93 -0.65
CA PRO A 313 6.71 17.69 -0.84
C PRO A 313 5.19 17.86 -0.95
N SER A 314 4.51 17.02 -1.73
CA SER A 314 3.06 17.11 -1.90
C SER A 314 2.35 16.81 -0.55
N PRO A 315 1.43 17.64 -0.04
CA PRO A 315 0.76 17.33 1.23
C PRO A 315 -0.12 16.09 1.09
N ILE A 316 -0.27 15.30 2.16
CA ILE A 316 -1.23 14.19 2.20
C ILE A 316 -2.62 14.76 2.50
N VAL A 317 -3.63 14.27 1.78
CA VAL A 317 -5.03 14.61 2.00
C VAL A 317 -5.83 13.35 2.25
N MET A 318 -6.64 13.39 3.31
CA MET A 318 -7.60 12.33 3.62
C MET A 318 -8.73 12.30 2.58
N LYS A 319 -9.00 11.13 2.02
CA LYS A 319 -10.03 10.90 1.00
C LYS A 319 -11.24 10.22 1.60
N ARG A 320 -11.04 9.19 2.42
CA ARG A 320 -12.11 8.43 3.07
C ARG A 320 -11.67 7.94 4.44
N MET A 321 -12.63 7.87 5.35
CA MET A 321 -12.54 7.19 6.63
C MET A 321 -13.61 6.12 6.64
N ILE A 322 -13.21 4.85 6.68
CA ILE A 322 -14.10 3.70 6.48
C ILE A 322 -14.13 2.89 7.77
N GLY A 323 -15.27 2.88 8.46
CA GLY A 323 -15.51 1.98 9.59
C GLY A 323 -15.79 0.56 9.10
N THR A 324 -15.21 -0.43 9.79
CA THR A 324 -15.38 -1.84 9.43
C THR A 324 -15.21 -2.74 10.66
N ASP A 325 -15.15 -4.04 10.43
CA ASP A 325 -14.74 -5.04 11.41
C ASP A 325 -14.07 -6.24 10.69
N ALA A 326 -13.34 -7.06 11.44
CA ALA A 326 -12.63 -8.20 10.86
C ALA A 326 -13.57 -9.19 10.14
N PRO A 327 -14.73 -9.61 10.68
CA PRO A 327 -15.56 -10.56 9.95
C PRO A 327 -16.18 -9.98 8.66
N SER A 328 -16.42 -8.67 8.58
CA SER A 328 -16.90 -8.03 7.35
C SER A 328 -15.85 -8.05 6.25
N ILE A 329 -14.61 -7.70 6.56
CA ILE A 329 -13.51 -7.78 5.59
C ILE A 329 -13.25 -9.23 5.16
N SER A 330 -13.32 -10.19 6.10
CA SER A 330 -13.23 -11.62 5.79
C SER A 330 -14.33 -12.09 4.84
N HIS A 331 -15.58 -11.70 5.06
CA HIS A 331 -16.69 -12.03 4.18
C HIS A 331 -16.41 -11.57 2.74
N TRP A 332 -16.03 -10.31 2.56
CA TRP A 332 -15.73 -9.76 1.24
C TRP A 332 -14.53 -10.46 0.56
N ALA A 333 -13.46 -10.70 1.31
CA ALA A 333 -12.22 -11.26 0.76
C ALA A 333 -12.26 -12.78 0.54
N LEU A 334 -12.98 -13.52 1.39
CA LEU A 334 -12.91 -14.99 1.46
C LEU A 334 -14.21 -15.68 1.06
N GLU A 335 -15.34 -14.96 0.96
CA GLU A 335 -16.61 -15.50 0.49
C GLU A 335 -17.00 -14.87 -0.85
N VAL A 336 -17.11 -13.55 -0.91
CA VAL A 336 -17.60 -12.85 -2.12
C VAL A 336 -16.60 -12.90 -3.27
N ALA A 337 -15.34 -12.49 -3.05
CA ALA A 337 -14.34 -12.49 -4.11
C ALA A 337 -14.08 -13.90 -4.69
N PRO A 338 -13.94 -14.97 -3.87
CA PRO A 338 -13.81 -16.33 -4.39
C PRO A 338 -15.06 -16.83 -5.10
N ALA A 339 -16.26 -16.54 -4.60
CA ALA A 339 -17.51 -16.93 -5.29
C ALA A 339 -17.59 -16.30 -6.70
N ALA A 340 -17.25 -15.02 -6.83
CA ALA A 340 -17.17 -14.34 -8.13
C ALA A 340 -16.11 -14.97 -9.05
N ALA A 341 -14.98 -15.43 -8.50
CA ALA A 341 -13.96 -16.14 -9.26
C ALA A 341 -14.43 -17.53 -9.73
N LEU A 342 -15.17 -18.27 -8.89
CA LEU A 342 -15.76 -19.56 -9.25
C LEU A 342 -16.76 -19.43 -10.40
N SER A 343 -17.61 -18.40 -10.39
CA SER A 343 -18.52 -18.12 -11.52
C SER A 343 -17.79 -17.85 -12.84
N ASN A 344 -16.52 -17.42 -12.80
CA ASN A 344 -15.69 -17.23 -13.98
C ASN A 344 -15.01 -18.52 -14.48
N ILE A 345 -14.97 -19.61 -13.71
CA ILE A 345 -14.38 -20.89 -14.15
C ILE A 345 -15.16 -21.45 -15.32
N ASP A 346 -16.50 -21.41 -15.22
CA ASP A 346 -17.44 -21.95 -16.19
C ASP A 346 -17.79 -20.98 -17.33
N ALA A 347 -17.27 -19.76 -17.29
CA ALA A 347 -17.50 -18.76 -18.33
C ALA A 347 -16.84 -19.17 -19.67
N GLU A 348 -17.37 -18.67 -20.78
CA GLU A 348 -16.88 -18.97 -22.14
C GLU A 348 -15.40 -18.61 -22.35
N ALA A 349 -14.92 -17.59 -21.64
CA ALA A 349 -13.51 -17.18 -21.59
C ALA A 349 -12.77 -17.65 -20.31
N GLY A 350 -13.40 -18.52 -19.52
CA GLY A 350 -12.96 -18.99 -18.21
C GLY A 350 -11.83 -20.01 -18.22
N PHE A 351 -11.54 -20.57 -17.05
CA PHE A 351 -10.40 -21.47 -16.85
C PHE A 351 -10.47 -22.71 -17.76
N LEU A 352 -11.63 -23.34 -17.92
CA LEU A 352 -11.79 -24.54 -18.76
C LEU A 352 -11.54 -24.23 -20.24
N SER A 353 -11.96 -23.06 -20.72
CA SER A 353 -11.67 -22.58 -22.07
C SER A 353 -10.17 -22.34 -22.28
N ALA A 354 -9.50 -21.72 -21.29
CA ALA A 354 -8.05 -21.53 -21.29
C ALA A 354 -7.28 -22.86 -21.26
N LEU A 355 -7.72 -23.81 -20.44
CA LEU A 355 -7.17 -25.17 -20.35
C LEU A 355 -7.30 -25.91 -21.67
N SER A 356 -8.49 -25.92 -22.28
CA SER A 356 -8.71 -26.53 -23.60
C SER A 356 -7.80 -25.89 -24.65
N ARG A 357 -7.69 -24.56 -24.69
CA ARG A 357 -6.80 -23.86 -25.63
C ARG A 357 -5.34 -24.24 -25.46
N ARG A 358 -4.86 -24.41 -24.21
CA ARG A 358 -3.48 -24.82 -23.93
C ARG A 358 -3.27 -26.30 -24.27
N LEU A 359 -4.21 -27.18 -23.92
CA LEU A 359 -4.16 -28.60 -24.25
C LEU A 359 -4.20 -28.86 -25.76
N LYS A 360 -4.89 -28.04 -26.56
CA LYS A 360 -4.90 -28.16 -28.03
C LYS A 360 -3.49 -28.13 -28.65
N LEU A 361 -2.51 -27.54 -27.97
CA LEU A 361 -1.12 -27.50 -28.42
C LEU A 361 -0.40 -28.85 -28.22
N PHE A 362 -0.83 -29.64 -27.24
CA PHE A 362 -0.16 -30.88 -26.85
C PHE A 362 -0.96 -32.14 -27.21
N TRP A 363 -2.28 -32.11 -27.01
CA TRP A 363 -3.18 -33.23 -27.24
C TRP A 363 -4.59 -32.74 -27.65
N PRO A 364 -4.83 -32.52 -28.96
CA PRO A 364 -6.09 -31.99 -29.46
C PRO A 364 -7.33 -32.80 -29.10
N ASP A 365 -7.22 -34.12 -29.02
CA ASP A 365 -8.35 -35.00 -28.70
C ASP A 365 -8.77 -34.87 -27.23
N LEU A 366 -7.80 -34.85 -26.31
CA LEU A 366 -8.05 -34.57 -24.89
C LEU A 366 -8.62 -33.16 -24.70
N ALA A 367 -8.16 -32.17 -25.45
CA ALA A 367 -8.70 -30.82 -25.35
C ALA A 367 -10.20 -30.71 -25.72
N ARG A 368 -10.74 -31.66 -26.51
CA ARG A 368 -12.16 -31.71 -26.84
C ARG A 368 -13.03 -32.17 -25.66
N THR A 369 -12.48 -32.92 -24.71
CA THR A 369 -13.24 -33.41 -23.54
C THR A 369 -13.45 -32.33 -22.47
N VAL A 370 -12.73 -31.21 -22.55
CA VAL A 370 -12.79 -30.13 -21.54
C VAL A 370 -14.00 -29.20 -21.72
N VAL A 371 -14.53 -29.05 -22.94
CA VAL A 371 -15.60 -28.09 -23.26
C VAL A 371 -16.91 -28.79 -23.64
N ALA A 372 -16.90 -30.12 -23.75
CA ALA A 372 -18.02 -30.88 -24.33
C ALA A 372 -19.30 -30.93 -23.48
N ASP A 373 -19.29 -30.49 -22.21
CA ASP A 373 -20.44 -30.63 -21.31
C ASP A 373 -21.12 -29.32 -20.85
N VAL A 374 -20.71 -28.14 -21.34
CA VAL A 374 -21.50 -26.91 -21.10
C VAL A 374 -22.63 -26.82 -22.13
N SER A 375 -23.59 -27.75 -22.02
CA SER A 375 -24.86 -27.67 -22.73
C SER A 375 -25.71 -26.58 -22.06
N VAL A 376 -25.61 -25.35 -22.57
CA VAL A 376 -26.65 -24.34 -22.31
C VAL A 376 -27.91 -24.82 -23.04
N GLU A 377 -28.78 -25.50 -22.31
CA GLU A 377 -30.15 -25.74 -22.77
C GLU A 377 -30.83 -24.37 -22.97
N GLY A 378 -30.95 -23.94 -24.22
CA GLY A 378 -31.80 -22.81 -24.57
C GLY A 378 -31.23 -21.81 -25.57
N ALA A 379 -30.79 -22.25 -26.75
CA ALA A 379 -30.86 -21.39 -27.93
C ALA A 379 -30.99 -22.23 -29.21
N SER A 380 -32.15 -22.06 -29.84
CA SER A 380 -32.65 -22.83 -30.96
C SER A 380 -31.79 -22.68 -32.22
N LYS A 381 -31.57 -23.83 -32.87
CA LYS A 381 -31.43 -24.07 -34.33
C LYS A 381 -31.48 -22.83 -35.23
N ALA A 382 -30.37 -22.51 -35.89
CA ALA A 382 -30.23 -22.48 -37.36
C ALA A 382 -28.95 -21.73 -37.79
N SER A 383 -28.00 -22.42 -38.44
CA SER A 383 -27.78 -22.22 -39.88
C SER A 383 -26.60 -23.06 -40.39
N ARG A 384 -26.73 -23.37 -41.67
CA ARG A 384 -25.99 -24.35 -42.48
C ARG A 384 -24.50 -24.07 -42.65
N GLN A 385 -23.72 -25.15 -42.55
CA GLN A 385 -22.69 -25.60 -43.50
C GLN A 385 -21.99 -24.53 -44.37
N ARG A 386 -20.68 -24.35 -44.11
CA ARG A 386 -19.65 -24.22 -45.16
C ARG A 386 -18.36 -24.88 -44.69
N SER A 387 -17.98 -25.98 -45.33
CA SER A 387 -16.69 -26.63 -45.10
C SER A 387 -15.58 -25.74 -45.67
N ARG A 388 -14.58 -25.46 -44.84
CA ARG A 388 -13.36 -24.78 -45.26
C ARG A 388 -12.18 -25.64 -44.83
N THR A 389 -11.59 -26.32 -45.80
CA THR A 389 -10.44 -27.21 -45.66
C THR A 389 -9.23 -26.40 -45.18
N LEU A 390 -8.81 -26.60 -43.93
CA LEU A 390 -7.60 -26.01 -43.37
C LEU A 390 -6.42 -26.96 -43.64
N ARG A 391 -5.44 -26.49 -44.44
CA ARG A 391 -4.14 -27.14 -44.61
C ARG A 391 -3.42 -27.17 -43.26
N ARG A 392 -3.23 -28.37 -42.71
CA ARG A 392 -2.44 -28.67 -41.52
C ARG A 392 -0.96 -28.45 -41.85
N LYS A 393 -0.33 -27.40 -41.31
CA LYS A 393 1.13 -27.28 -41.29
C LYS A 393 1.60 -28.02 -40.03
N GLU A 394 2.20 -29.19 -40.19
CA GLU A 394 2.86 -29.89 -39.08
C GLU A 394 4.06 -29.06 -38.63
N VAL A 395 4.01 -28.57 -37.41
CA VAL A 395 5.17 -27.97 -36.73
C VAL A 395 5.80 -29.07 -35.90
N ARG A 396 7.07 -29.39 -36.21
CA ARG A 396 7.85 -30.43 -35.53
C ARG A 396 8.13 -30.02 -34.07
N VAL A 397 7.69 -30.88 -33.14
CA VAL A 397 7.75 -30.70 -31.67
C VAL A 397 9.16 -30.37 -31.15
N LYS A 398 10.22 -30.86 -31.80
CA LYS A 398 11.62 -30.56 -31.40
C LYS A 398 11.98 -29.07 -31.33
N SER A 399 11.31 -28.21 -32.09
CA SER A 399 11.62 -26.76 -32.11
C SER A 399 11.10 -25.95 -30.91
N LEU A 400 10.24 -26.54 -30.06
CA LEU A 400 9.68 -25.87 -28.89
C LEU A 400 10.45 -26.17 -27.60
N GLU A 401 11.08 -27.34 -27.49
CA GLU A 401 11.93 -27.71 -26.35
C GLU A 401 13.23 -26.88 -26.34
N GLU A 402 13.80 -26.60 -27.51
CA GLU A 402 15.00 -25.72 -27.65
C GLU A 402 14.71 -24.23 -27.36
N ARG A 403 13.45 -23.84 -27.24
CA ARG A 403 13.03 -22.44 -26.95
C ARG A 403 12.48 -22.25 -25.53
N SER A 404 12.49 -23.29 -24.70
CA SER A 404 12.10 -23.18 -23.31
C SER A 404 13.32 -22.75 -22.48
N GLU A 405 13.38 -21.47 -22.10
CA GLU A 405 14.36 -20.94 -21.13
C GLU A 405 14.08 -21.39 -19.68
N TYR A 406 13.09 -22.26 -19.48
CA TYR A 406 12.75 -22.79 -18.16
C TYR A 406 13.67 -23.97 -17.79
N SER A 407 14.82 -23.64 -17.22
CA SER A 407 15.50 -24.53 -16.28
C SER A 407 14.75 -24.45 -14.95
N GLY A 408 14.22 -25.56 -14.45
CA GLY A 408 13.54 -25.61 -13.16
C GLY A 408 14.37 -25.01 -12.01
N PRO A 409 13.79 -24.84 -10.81
CA PRO A 409 14.47 -24.22 -9.68
C PRO A 409 15.83 -24.88 -9.42
N SER A 410 16.90 -24.06 -9.28
CA SER A 410 18.23 -24.57 -8.96
C SER A 410 18.21 -25.25 -7.59
N SER A 411 19.09 -26.23 -7.40
CA SER A 411 19.26 -26.96 -6.13
C SER A 411 19.70 -26.05 -4.96
N GLU A 412 20.03 -24.80 -5.22
CA GLU A 412 20.37 -23.77 -4.23
C GLU A 412 19.14 -23.03 -3.68
N ALA A 413 17.96 -23.17 -4.30
CA ALA A 413 16.72 -22.51 -3.87
C ALA A 413 16.04 -23.17 -2.65
N VAL A 414 16.65 -24.23 -2.08
CA VAL A 414 16.19 -24.93 -0.89
C VAL A 414 17.26 -24.83 0.20
N GLY A 415 17.53 -23.60 0.65
CA GLY A 415 18.33 -23.32 1.83
C GLY A 415 17.63 -22.21 2.61
N GLY A 416 17.08 -22.55 3.78
CA GLY A 416 16.48 -21.58 4.68
C GLY A 416 17.56 -20.65 5.23
N GLU A 417 17.24 -19.35 5.29
CA GLU A 417 18.07 -18.35 5.96
C GLU A 417 18.19 -18.70 7.45
N GLU A 418 19.42 -18.80 7.95
CA GLU A 418 19.70 -18.76 9.39
C GLU A 418 19.44 -17.34 9.94
N PRO A 419 19.01 -17.21 11.20
CA PRO A 419 18.68 -15.91 11.79
C PRO A 419 19.94 -15.08 12.06
N ASP A 420 19.89 -13.80 11.67
CA ASP A 420 20.87 -12.77 12.03
C ASP A 420 20.77 -12.45 13.53
N GLU A 421 21.85 -12.72 14.28
CA GLU A 421 22.10 -12.11 15.59
C GLU A 421 22.83 -10.77 15.39
N GLY A 422 22.17 -9.65 15.71
CA GLY A 422 22.76 -8.30 15.66
C GLY A 422 21.81 -7.18 16.05
#